data_AF-A0A7S2Y330-F1
#
_entry.id   AF-A0A7S2Y330-F1
#
_cell.length_a   1.000
_cell.length_b   1.000
_cell.length_c   1.000
_cell.angle_alpha   90.00
_cell.angle_beta   90.00
_cell.angle_gamma   90.00
#
_symmetry.space_group_name_H-M   'P 1'
#
loop_
_entity.id
_entity.type
_entity.pdbx_description
1 polymer ?
#
loop_
_entity_poly.entity_id
_entity_poly.type
_entity_poly.pdbx_seq_one_letter_code
_entity_poly.pdbx_strand_id
1 'polypeptide(L)'
;IGKANEYIKSLGTIKPKPLDTIFPAADPAVLDLLQQMLQFNPQRRCTAAQALEHRFFNGVRNEQLERDAAAGLVGPEFLDKKEVDLQVVKQKTYEEVLWYSDKGDRDKKPPATNGTNR
;
A
#
# COMPACT_ATOMS: atom_id res chain seq x y z
N ILE A 1 -9.00 -2.51 21.10
CA ILE A 1 -9.54 -1.82 19.90
C ILE A 1 -10.28 -0.59 20.42
N GLY A 2 -9.72 0.60 20.22
CA GLY A 2 -9.98 1.80 21.04
C GLY A 2 -11.35 2.46 20.84
N LYS A 3 -11.56 3.56 21.59
CA LYS A 3 -12.78 4.40 21.65
C LYS A 3 -13.17 5.11 20.33
N ALA A 4 -12.62 4.68 19.18
CA ALA A 4 -12.88 5.29 17.88
C ALA A 4 -14.37 5.21 17.49
N ASN A 5 -15.05 4.10 17.81
CA ASN A 5 -16.48 3.96 17.53
C ASN A 5 -17.34 4.91 18.37
N GLU A 6 -16.99 5.11 19.65
CA GLU A 6 -17.67 6.08 20.52
C GLU A 6 -17.43 7.50 20.04
N TYR A 7 -16.18 7.80 19.64
CA TYR A 7 -15.83 9.10 19.07
C TYR A 7 -16.63 9.40 17.80
N ILE A 8 -16.64 8.48 16.82
CA ILE A 8 -17.43 8.62 15.58
C ILE A 8 -18.92 8.83 15.89
N LYS A 9 -19.49 8.10 16.86
CA LYS A 9 -20.89 8.27 17.29
C LYS A 9 -21.15 9.62 17.97
N SER A 10 -20.14 10.19 18.63
CA SER A 10 -20.24 11.51 19.25
C SER A 10 -20.15 12.66 18.24
N LEU A 11 -19.62 12.40 17.04
CA LEU A 11 -19.68 13.35 15.94
C LEU A 11 -21.12 13.47 15.43
N GLY A 12 -21.55 14.68 15.11
CA GLY A 12 -22.83 14.90 14.43
C GLY A 12 -22.81 14.30 13.02
N THR A 13 -24.00 13.98 12.48
CA THR A 13 -24.14 13.51 11.10
C THR A 13 -23.81 14.62 10.11
N ILE A 14 -22.76 14.44 9.32
CA ILE A 14 -22.36 15.37 8.26
C ILE A 14 -22.78 14.77 6.91
N LYS A 15 -23.47 15.56 6.08
CA LYS A 15 -23.79 15.14 4.70
C LYS A 15 -22.54 15.23 3.82
N PRO A 16 -22.31 14.26 2.92
CA PRO A 16 -21.19 14.34 1.99
C PRO A 16 -21.33 15.56 1.08
N LYS A 17 -20.23 16.26 0.85
CA LYS A 17 -20.16 17.34 -0.15
C LYS A 17 -19.89 16.72 -1.53
N PRO A 18 -20.72 17.00 -2.56
CA PRO A 18 -20.50 16.49 -3.90
C PRO A 18 -19.13 16.89 -4.47
N LEU A 19 -18.41 15.96 -5.12
CA LEU A 19 -17.04 16.23 -5.58
C LEU A 19 -16.97 17.25 -6.71
N ASP A 20 -17.99 17.35 -7.55
CA ASP A 20 -18.14 18.38 -8.59
C ASP A 20 -18.18 19.79 -7.99
N THR A 21 -18.77 19.98 -6.81
CA THR A 21 -18.77 21.28 -6.10
C THR A 21 -17.40 21.62 -5.50
N ILE A 22 -16.54 20.63 -5.29
CA ILE A 22 -15.18 20.82 -4.77
C ILE A 22 -14.20 21.04 -5.93
N PHE A 23 -14.37 20.28 -7.01
CA PHE A 23 -13.54 20.30 -8.22
C PHE A 23 -14.37 20.58 -9.46
N PRO A 24 -14.86 21.82 -9.65
CA PRO A 24 -15.82 22.15 -10.72
C PRO A 24 -15.26 22.04 -12.13
N ALA A 25 -13.94 22.10 -12.28
CA ALA A 25 -13.26 21.98 -13.57
C ALA A 25 -12.77 20.55 -13.88
N ALA A 26 -13.03 19.59 -12.99
CA ALA A 26 -12.57 18.23 -13.17
C ALA A 26 -13.43 17.47 -14.18
N ASP A 27 -12.79 16.57 -14.92
CA ASP A 27 -13.47 15.68 -15.85
C ASP A 27 -14.48 14.77 -15.10
N PRO A 28 -15.70 14.56 -15.60
CA PRO A 28 -16.68 13.69 -14.96
C PRO A 28 -16.18 12.25 -14.70
N ALA A 29 -15.30 11.71 -15.55
CA ALA A 29 -14.68 10.40 -15.35
C ALA A 29 -13.69 10.39 -14.17
N VAL A 30 -12.94 11.47 -13.93
CA VAL A 30 -12.07 11.51 -12.75
C VAL A 30 -12.89 11.64 -11.47
N LEU A 31 -13.99 12.40 -11.50
CA LEU A 31 -14.90 12.55 -10.37
C LEU A 31 -15.58 11.22 -10.00
N ASP A 32 -15.99 10.42 -11.00
CA ASP A 32 -16.54 9.08 -10.82
C ASP A 32 -15.51 8.13 -10.18
N LEU A 33 -14.28 8.11 -10.70
CA LEU A 33 -13.19 7.31 -10.12
C LEU A 33 -12.89 7.70 -8.67
N LEU A 34 -12.82 9.00 -8.37
CA LEU A 34 -12.58 9.50 -7.01
C LEU A 34 -13.70 9.09 -6.05
N GLN A 35 -14.95 9.06 -6.50
CA GLN A 35 -16.06 8.56 -5.68
C GLN A 35 -15.88 7.09 -5.32
N GLN A 36 -15.37 6.26 -6.24
CA GLN A 36 -15.11 4.84 -5.98
C GLN A 36 -13.91 4.63 -5.03
N MET A 37 -12.90 5.51 -5.08
CA MET A 37 -11.72 5.45 -4.21
C MET A 37 -11.97 6.00 -2.80
N LEU A 38 -12.73 7.08 -2.65
CA LEU A 38 -12.86 7.84 -1.40
C LEU A 38 -14.05 7.38 -0.54
N GLN A 39 -14.19 6.07 -0.35
CA GLN A 39 -15.21 5.48 0.51
C GLN A 39 -14.72 5.34 1.95
N PHE A 40 -15.56 5.72 2.92
CA PHE A 40 -15.25 5.61 4.34
C PHE A 40 -15.02 4.15 4.76
N ASN A 41 -15.89 3.23 4.31
CA ASN A 41 -15.70 1.81 4.54
C ASN A 41 -14.61 1.28 3.58
N PRO A 42 -13.48 0.73 4.08
CA PRO A 42 -12.43 0.16 3.24
C PRO A 42 -12.92 -0.90 2.27
N GLN A 43 -13.90 -1.70 2.67
CA GLN A 43 -14.46 -2.79 1.86
C GLN A 43 -15.30 -2.30 0.67
N ARG A 44 -15.67 -1.01 0.65
CA ARG A 44 -16.41 -0.38 -0.45
C ARG A 44 -15.51 0.38 -1.42
N ARG A 45 -14.23 0.56 -1.09
CA ARG A 45 -13.28 1.21 -1.99
C ARG A 45 -12.98 0.28 -3.17
N CYS A 46 -12.86 0.82 -4.37
CA CYS A 46 -12.34 0.04 -5.50
C CYS A 46 -10.90 -0.41 -5.22
N THR A 47 -10.52 -1.56 -5.76
CA THR A 47 -9.14 -2.03 -5.74
C THR A 47 -8.29 -1.25 -6.75
N ALA A 48 -6.96 -1.35 -6.63
CA ALA A 48 -6.06 -0.75 -7.61
C ALA A 48 -6.29 -1.31 -9.03
N ALA A 49 -6.51 -2.63 -9.15
CA ALA A 49 -6.83 -3.28 -10.43
C ALA A 49 -8.14 -2.74 -11.03
N GLN A 50 -9.21 -2.65 -10.23
CA GLN A 50 -10.50 -2.07 -10.67
C GLN A 50 -10.36 -0.60 -11.08
N ALA A 51 -9.52 0.17 -10.39
CA ALA A 51 -9.27 1.56 -10.75
C ALA A 51 -8.54 1.68 -12.09
N LEU A 52 -7.57 0.81 -12.39
CA LEU A 52 -6.85 0.80 -13.67
C LEU A 52 -7.78 0.47 -14.85
N GLU A 53 -8.81 -0.35 -14.64
CA GLU A 53 -9.87 -0.62 -15.62
C GLU A 53 -10.83 0.55 -15.88
N HIS A 54 -10.76 1.61 -15.09
CA HIS A 54 -11.68 2.72 -15.20
C HIS A 54 -11.43 3.54 -16.47
N ARG A 55 -12.52 4.00 -17.12
CA ARG A 55 -12.50 4.76 -18.39
C ARG A 55 -11.57 5.98 -18.39
N PHE A 56 -11.30 6.53 -17.21
CA PHE A 56 -10.38 7.65 -17.02
C PHE A 56 -8.97 7.34 -17.56
N PHE A 57 -8.50 6.09 -17.46
CA PHE A 57 -7.16 5.71 -17.90
C PHE A 57 -7.10 5.21 -19.35
N ASN A 58 -8.22 5.03 -20.06
CA ASN A 58 -8.24 4.44 -21.40
C ASN A 58 -7.29 5.12 -22.41
N GLY A 59 -7.03 6.42 -22.26
CA GLY A 59 -6.11 7.16 -23.15
C GLY A 59 -4.62 6.90 -22.91
N VAL A 60 -4.25 6.27 -21.78
CA VAL A 60 -2.85 6.06 -21.37
C VAL A 60 -2.55 4.64 -20.90
N ARG A 61 -3.57 3.79 -20.74
CA ARG A 61 -3.45 2.46 -20.15
C ARG A 61 -2.60 1.53 -21.01
N ASN A 62 -1.72 0.77 -20.36
CA ASN A 62 -0.97 -0.32 -20.97
C ASN A 62 -0.98 -1.55 -20.05
N GLU A 63 -1.90 -2.47 -20.32
CA GLU A 63 -2.13 -3.68 -19.51
C GLU A 63 -0.89 -4.57 -19.38
N GLN A 64 0.01 -4.56 -20.37
CA GLN A 64 1.23 -5.38 -20.33
C GLN A 64 2.21 -4.94 -19.23
N LEU A 65 2.09 -3.69 -18.77
CA LEU A 65 2.91 -3.13 -17.69
C LEU A 65 2.26 -3.29 -16.31
N GLU A 66 0.97 -3.64 -16.25
CA GLU A 66 0.19 -3.83 -15.03
C GLU A 66 0.40 -5.23 -14.44
N ARG A 67 1.64 -5.51 -14.03
CA ARG A 67 2.02 -6.83 -13.51
C ARG A 67 1.97 -6.86 -11.99
N ASP A 68 1.38 -7.92 -11.46
CA ASP A 68 1.51 -8.26 -10.04
C ASP A 68 2.93 -8.73 -9.71
N ALA A 69 3.33 -8.53 -8.45
CA ALA A 69 4.53 -9.15 -7.93
C ALA A 69 4.36 -10.68 -7.91
N ALA A 70 5.40 -11.41 -8.34
CA ALA A 70 5.37 -12.88 -8.37
C ALA A 70 5.17 -13.53 -6.99
N ALA A 71 5.46 -12.80 -5.92
CA ALA A 71 5.21 -13.21 -4.54
C ALA A 71 4.75 -11.99 -3.74
N GLY A 72 3.99 -12.24 -2.66
CA GLY A 72 3.63 -11.20 -1.71
C GLY A 72 4.88 -10.56 -1.09
N LEU A 73 4.77 -9.29 -0.71
CA LEU A 73 5.83 -8.61 0.01
C LEU A 73 5.98 -9.26 1.40
N VAL A 74 7.11 -9.93 1.62
CA VAL A 74 7.46 -10.51 2.92
C VAL A 74 8.45 -9.57 3.58
N GLY A 75 8.03 -8.97 4.70
CA GLY A 75 8.91 -8.16 5.53
C GLY A 75 9.90 -9.03 6.32
N PRO A 76 10.99 -8.46 6.84
CA PRO A 76 11.90 -9.18 7.73
C PRO A 76 11.21 -9.56 9.04
N GLU A 77 11.10 -10.86 9.32
CA GLU A 77 10.41 -11.41 10.50
C GLU A 77 10.87 -10.82 11.83
N PHE A 78 12.16 -10.42 11.94
CA PHE A 78 12.69 -9.85 13.17
C PHE A 78 12.06 -8.50 13.56
N LEU A 79 11.45 -7.79 12.59
CA LEU A 79 10.76 -6.51 12.82
C LEU A 79 9.32 -6.70 13.33
N ASP A 80 8.75 -7.90 13.21
CA ASP A 80 7.40 -8.19 13.72
C ASP A 80 7.38 -8.39 15.25
N LYS A 81 8.57 -8.41 15.88
CA LYS A 81 8.71 -8.49 17.33
C LYS A 81 8.35 -7.14 17.98
N LYS A 82 7.63 -7.21 19.11
CA LYS A 82 7.22 -6.02 19.88
C LYS A 82 8.40 -5.14 20.31
N GLU A 83 9.52 -5.77 20.62
CA GLU A 83 10.77 -5.11 20.97
C GLU A 83 11.90 -5.72 20.15
N VAL A 84 12.70 -4.85 19.54
CA VAL A 84 13.84 -5.23 18.69
C VAL A 84 15.09 -4.55 19.24
N ASP A 85 16.10 -5.36 19.52
CA ASP A 85 17.39 -4.86 20.02
C ASP A 85 18.12 -4.06 18.93
N LEU A 86 18.69 -2.91 19.29
CA LEU A 86 19.41 -2.02 18.37
C LEU A 86 20.60 -2.73 17.69
N GLN A 87 21.28 -3.64 18.38
CA GLN A 87 22.38 -4.42 17.82
C GLN A 87 21.89 -5.37 16.72
N VAL A 88 20.70 -5.96 16.89
CA VAL A 88 20.08 -6.79 15.84
C VAL A 88 19.75 -5.94 14.61
N VAL A 89 19.18 -4.74 14.81
CA VAL A 89 18.91 -3.81 13.69
C VAL A 89 20.21 -3.43 12.96
N LYS A 90 21.26 -3.08 13.70
CA LYS A 90 22.58 -2.73 13.14
C LYS A 90 23.17 -3.89 12.34
N GLN A 91 23.14 -5.09 12.91
CA GLN A 91 23.65 -6.30 12.27
C GLN A 91 22.88 -6.59 10.97
N LYS A 92 21.54 -6.67 11.03
CA LYS A 92 20.69 -7.00 9.88
C LYS A 92 20.80 -5.96 8.76
N THR A 93 20.90 -4.68 9.12
CA THR A 93 21.13 -3.60 8.15
C THR A 93 22.50 -3.72 7.48
N TYR A 94 23.54 -4.05 8.26
CA TYR A 94 24.89 -4.23 7.72
C TYR A 94 24.97 -5.44 6.77
N GLU A 95 24.33 -6.56 7.12
CA GLU A 95 24.20 -7.75 6.26
C GLU A 95 23.55 -7.38 4.91
N GLU A 96 22.48 -6.59 4.93
CA GLU A 96 21.81 -6.11 3.70
C GLU A 96 22.73 -5.21 2.85
N VAL A 97 23.45 -4.28 3.47
CA VAL A 97 24.43 -3.42 2.78
C VAL A 97 25.51 -4.26 2.12
N LEU A 98 26.07 -5.25 2.83
CA LEU A 98 27.06 -6.15 2.27
C LEU A 98 26.51 -6.93 1.07
N TRP A 99 25.27 -7.42 1.18
CA TRP A 99 24.60 -8.14 0.10
C TRP A 99 24.47 -7.29 -1.18
N TYR A 100 24.02 -6.03 -1.08
CA TYR A 100 23.92 -5.14 -2.25
C TYR A 100 25.27 -4.59 -2.73
N SER A 101 26.28 -4.54 -1.87
CA SER A 101 27.61 -4.04 -2.21
C SER A 101 28.42 -5.00 -3.08
N ASP A 102 28.09 -6.29 -3.05
CA ASP A 102 28.72 -7.30 -3.88
C ASP A 102 28.21 -7.20 -5.33
N LYS A 103 28.92 -6.40 -6.13
CA LYS A 103 28.64 -6.05 -7.54
C LYS A 103 28.55 -7.25 -8.50
N GLY A 104 28.79 -8.47 -8.03
CA GLY A 104 28.91 -9.66 -8.85
C GLY A 104 27.62 -10.23 -9.42
N ASP A 105 26.44 -9.86 -8.90
CA ASP A 105 25.18 -10.45 -9.38
C ASP A 105 23.96 -9.59 -9.00
N ARG A 106 23.38 -8.94 -10.00
CA ARG A 106 22.19 -8.07 -9.85
C ARG A 106 20.88 -8.86 -9.76
N ASP A 107 20.92 -10.17 -9.98
CA ASP A 107 19.77 -11.08 -9.95
C ASP A 107 19.73 -11.93 -8.67
N LYS A 108 20.63 -11.69 -7.71
CA LYS A 108 20.56 -12.35 -6.40
C LYS A 108 19.17 -12.07 -5.79
N LYS A 109 18.50 -13.12 -5.34
CA LYS A 109 17.31 -12.98 -4.49
C LYS A 109 17.80 -12.66 -3.07
N PRO A 110 17.23 -11.67 -2.36
CA PRO A 110 17.60 -11.43 -0.97
C PRO A 110 17.42 -12.74 -0.18
N PRO A 111 18.32 -13.06 0.75
CA PRO A 111 18.23 -14.29 1.51
C PRO A 111 16.86 -14.35 2.19
N ALA A 112 16.08 -15.38 1.87
CA ALA A 112 14.87 -15.67 2.63
C ALA A 112 15.27 -15.80 4.10
N THR A 113 14.59 -15.06 4.98
CA THR A 113 14.80 -15.16 6.43
C THR A 113 14.31 -16.55 6.87
N ASN A 114 15.15 -17.56 6.68
CA ASN A 114 14.90 -18.88 7.24
C ASN A 114 15.08 -18.76 8.75
N GLY A 115 13.95 -18.71 9.46
CA GLY A 115 13.87 -18.88 10.90
C GLY A 115 14.66 -20.12 11.31
N THR A 116 15.87 -19.91 11.83
CA THR A 116 16.66 -20.97 12.44
C THR A 116 16.35 -20.93 13.92
N ASN A 117 15.47 -21.83 14.31
CA ASN A 117 15.06 -22.11 15.69
C ASN A 117 16.28 -22.39 16.57
N ARG A 118 16.42 -21.67 17.69
CA ARG A 118 17.07 -22.13 18.93
C ARG A 118 16.37 -21.52 20.13
#